data_AF-A0AAX1UEN5-F1
#
_entry.id   AF-A0AAX1UEN5-F1
#
_cell.length_a   1.000
_cell.length_b   1.000
_cell.length_c   1.000
_cell.angle_alpha   90.00
_cell.angle_beta   90.00
_cell.angle_gamma   90.00
#
_symmetry.space_group_name_H-M   'P 1'
#
loop_
_entity.id
_entity.type
_entity.pdbx_description
1 polymer ?
#
loop_
_entity_poly.entity_id
_entity_poly.type
_entity_poly.pdbx_seq_one_letter_code
_entity_poly.pdbx_strand_id
1 'polypeptide(L)'
;MTTIRLKRDNFPIYDREFSHIGKDSKPIYRPCVRVVSGETTEYYGHKLGIYRREHLTDKRRKWDYVLTDIATGRLICTAGRKIELLQAIEDNASVLKRYLDLAKGLHYAAMVEEFEKLKGATYAK
;
A
#
# COMPACT_ATOMS: atom_id res chain seq x y z
N MET A 1 -5.70 -2.43 -23.62
CA MET A 1 -4.29 -2.02 -23.56
C MET A 1 -4.26 -0.80 -22.65
N THR A 2 -3.48 -0.82 -21.56
CA THR A 2 -3.61 0.21 -20.51
C THR A 2 -2.81 1.47 -20.85
N THR A 3 -3.40 2.63 -20.63
CA THR A 3 -2.81 3.97 -20.83
C THR A 3 -1.94 4.44 -19.65
N ILE A 4 -2.02 3.73 -18.53
CA ILE A 4 -1.26 4.03 -17.30
C ILE A 4 0.25 3.93 -17.54
N ARG A 5 0.96 5.01 -17.26
CA ARG A 5 2.44 5.04 -17.30
C ARG A 5 3.00 4.67 -15.93
N LEU A 6 3.88 3.68 -15.92
CA LEU A 6 4.58 3.21 -14.72
C LEU A 6 6.01 3.73 -14.70
N LYS A 7 6.48 4.15 -13.52
CA LYS A 7 7.87 4.54 -13.27
C LYS A 7 8.45 3.65 -12.18
N ARG A 8 9.64 3.08 -12.38
CA ARG A 8 10.34 2.36 -11.29
C ARG A 8 10.70 3.32 -10.17
N ASP A 9 10.42 2.94 -8.94
CA ASP A 9 10.72 3.74 -7.76
C ASP A 9 10.80 2.87 -6.49
N ASN A 10 11.35 3.47 -5.44
CA ASN A 10 11.25 2.94 -4.08
C ASN A 10 10.32 3.85 -3.27
N PHE A 11 9.36 3.27 -2.56
CA PHE A 11 8.39 4.03 -1.79
C PHE A 11 8.10 3.39 -0.43
N PRO A 12 7.76 4.20 0.58
CA PRO A 12 7.39 3.70 1.89
C PRO A 12 5.99 3.10 1.86
N ILE A 13 5.80 2.03 2.62
CA ILE A 13 4.50 1.42 2.90
C ILE A 13 4.30 1.31 4.40
N TYR A 14 3.04 1.29 4.81
CA TYR A 14 2.64 0.98 6.17
C TYR A 14 2.79 -0.52 6.39
N ASP A 15 3.45 -0.90 7.47
CA ASP A 15 3.62 -2.28 7.87
C ASP A 15 3.47 -2.46 9.38
N ARG A 16 3.58 -3.69 9.84
CA ARG A 16 3.49 -4.07 11.24
C ARG A 16 4.66 -4.96 11.61
N GLU A 17 5.47 -4.53 12.57
CA GLU A 17 6.55 -5.32 13.13
C GLU A 17 6.11 -6.01 14.42
N PHE A 18 6.58 -7.24 14.62
CA PHE A 18 6.34 -7.95 15.87
C PHE A 18 6.98 -7.19 17.03
N SER A 19 6.25 -7.01 18.12
CA SER A 19 6.77 -6.36 19.32
C SER A 19 6.96 -7.33 20.47
N HIS A 20 5.89 -7.96 20.95
CA HIS A 20 5.93 -8.89 22.09
C HIS A 20 4.65 -9.75 22.15
N ILE A 21 4.65 -10.77 22.99
CA ILE A 21 3.45 -11.54 23.33
C ILE A 21 2.73 -10.84 24.50
N GLY A 22 1.44 -10.55 24.32
CA GLY A 22 0.59 -9.94 25.33
C GLY A 22 0.31 -10.89 26.50
N LYS A 23 -0.30 -10.34 27.56
CA LYS A 23 -0.73 -11.12 28.74
C LYS A 23 -1.77 -12.19 28.41
N ASP A 24 -2.47 -12.04 27.29
CA ASP A 24 -3.44 -13.01 26.76
C ASP A 24 -2.81 -14.01 25.78
N SER A 25 -1.47 -14.12 25.76
CA SER A 25 -0.70 -14.99 24.86
C SER A 25 -0.88 -14.67 23.37
N LYS A 26 -1.40 -13.48 23.02
CA LYS A 26 -1.52 -13.05 21.62
C LYS A 26 -0.33 -12.20 21.18
N PRO A 27 0.15 -12.35 19.93
CA PRO A 27 1.20 -11.49 19.41
C PRO A 27 0.70 -10.07 19.20
N ILE A 28 1.43 -9.10 19.75
CA ILE A 28 1.20 -7.66 19.58
C ILE A 28 2.20 -7.12 18.57
N TYR A 29 1.68 -6.39 17.58
CA TYR A 29 2.47 -5.76 16.54
C TYR A 29 2.41 -4.24 16.66
N ARG A 30 3.52 -3.57 16.39
CA ARG A 30 3.60 -2.11 16.35
C ARG A 30 3.55 -1.63 14.89
N PRO A 31 2.89 -0.49 14.62
CA PRO A 31 2.94 0.13 13.31
C PRO A 31 4.38 0.55 12.99
N CYS A 32 4.82 0.29 11.76
CA CYS A 32 6.12 0.72 11.27
C CYS A 32 6.04 1.07 9.77
N VAL A 33 7.13 1.65 9.26
CA VAL A 33 7.29 1.92 7.83
C VAL A 33 8.33 0.99 7.25
N ARG A 34 8.01 0.40 6.09
CA ARG A 34 8.97 -0.36 5.29
C ARG A 34 9.09 0.29 3.92
N VAL A 35 10.31 0.43 3.40
CA VAL A 35 10.53 0.84 2.01
C VAL A 35 10.50 -0.39 1.13
N VAL A 36 9.72 -0.33 0.04
CA VAL A 36 9.63 -1.40 -0.96
C VAL A 36 10.08 -0.89 -2.33
N SER A 37 10.58 -1.81 -3.15
CA SER A 37 10.91 -1.54 -4.54
C SER A 37 9.77 -1.97 -5.45
N GLY A 38 9.39 -1.09 -6.39
CA GLY A 38 8.24 -1.33 -7.25
C GLY A 38 8.13 -0.32 -8.38
N GLU A 39 6.90 -0.07 -8.78
CA GLU A 39 6.53 0.89 -9.82
C GLU A 39 5.48 1.85 -9.26
N THR A 40 5.58 3.12 -9.62
CA THR A 40 4.63 4.16 -9.22
C THR A 40 3.92 4.72 -10.44
N THR A 41 2.72 5.23 -10.20
CA THR A 41 1.95 5.95 -11.21
C THR A 41 1.12 7.03 -10.53
N GLU A 42 0.65 7.98 -11.33
CA GLU A 42 -0.26 9.00 -10.87
C GLU A 42 -1.58 8.85 -11.62
N TYR A 43 -2.68 8.80 -10.88
CA TYR A 43 -4.01 8.64 -11.43
C TYR A 43 -4.97 9.61 -10.73
N TYR A 44 -5.59 10.50 -11.51
CA TYR A 44 -6.42 11.60 -11.00
C TYR A 44 -5.81 12.39 -9.82
N GLY A 45 -4.50 12.67 -9.87
CA GLY A 45 -3.78 13.41 -8.83
C GLY A 45 -3.41 12.59 -7.58
N HIS A 46 -3.70 11.28 -7.57
CA HIS A 46 -3.30 10.37 -6.51
C HIS A 46 -2.10 9.53 -6.94
N LYS A 47 -1.07 9.48 -6.09
CA LYS A 47 0.13 8.68 -6.32
C LYS A 47 -0.07 7.26 -5.82
N LEU A 48 0.02 6.31 -6.73
CA LEU A 48 -0.18 4.89 -6.45
C LEU A 48 1.12 4.13 -6.64
N GLY A 49 1.34 3.12 -5.80
CA GLY A 49 2.49 2.23 -5.84
C GLY A 49 2.04 0.80 -6.12
N ILE A 50 2.79 0.10 -6.96
CA ILE A 50 2.65 -1.32 -7.24
C ILE A 50 3.95 -2.02 -6.86
N TYR A 51 3.88 -2.99 -5.96
CA TYR A 51 5.04 -3.80 -5.56
C TYR A 51 4.67 -5.28 -5.45
N ARG A 52 5.68 -6.13 -5.26
CA ARG A 52 5.49 -7.57 -5.05
C ARG A 52 5.57 -7.91 -3.57
N ARG A 53 4.64 -8.74 -3.10
CA ARG A 53 4.66 -9.34 -1.76
C ARG A 53 4.65 -10.85 -1.87
N GLU A 54 5.33 -11.53 -0.96
CA GLU A 54 5.27 -12.98 -0.88
C GLU A 54 3.82 -13.44 -0.62
N HIS A 55 3.41 -14.47 -1.35
CA HIS A 55 2.08 -15.04 -1.21
C HIS A 55 2.10 -16.08 -0.10
N LEU A 56 1.32 -15.85 0.96
CA LEU A 56 1.43 -16.61 2.21
C LEU A 56 0.58 -17.89 2.22
N THR A 57 -0.39 -18.03 1.32
CA THR A 57 -1.43 -19.07 1.39
C THR A 57 -1.20 -20.26 0.45
N ASP A 58 -0.66 -20.04 -0.75
CA ASP A 58 -0.41 -21.07 -1.76
C ASP A 58 1.08 -21.18 -2.11
N LYS A 59 1.70 -22.32 -1.78
CA LYS A 59 3.13 -22.57 -2.05
C LYS A 59 3.48 -22.60 -3.55
N ARG A 60 2.50 -22.76 -4.45
CA ARG A 60 2.73 -22.76 -5.91
C ARG A 60 2.85 -21.35 -6.49
N ARG A 61 2.29 -20.35 -5.80
CA ARG A 61 2.37 -18.94 -6.18
C ARG A 61 3.34 -18.26 -5.25
N LYS A 62 4.48 -17.79 -5.78
CA LYS A 62 5.50 -17.16 -4.96
C LYS A 62 5.19 -15.70 -4.61
N TRP A 63 4.52 -14.99 -5.51
CA TRP A 63 4.36 -13.54 -5.41
C TRP A 63 2.94 -13.09 -5.77
N ASP A 64 2.48 -12.07 -5.03
CA ASP A 64 1.32 -11.25 -5.35
C ASP A 64 1.78 -9.86 -5.76
N TYR A 65 1.03 -9.24 -6.67
CA TYR A 65 1.13 -7.81 -6.89
C TYR A 65 0.19 -7.09 -5.94
N VAL A 66 0.66 -6.00 -5.34
CA VAL A 66 -0.08 -5.19 -4.38
C VAL A 66 -0.19 -3.78 -4.94
N LEU A 67 -1.41 -3.24 -4.98
CA LEU A 67 -1.67 -1.82 -5.23
C LEU A 67 -1.75 -1.08 -3.89
N THR A 68 -1.10 0.06 -3.79
CA THR A 68 -0.97 0.83 -2.55
C THR A 68 -1.16 2.32 -2.82
N ASP A 69 -1.80 3.01 -1.89
CA ASP A 69 -1.80 4.47 -1.86
C ASP A 69 -0.50 4.95 -1.21
N ILE A 70 0.31 5.72 -1.94
CA ILE A 70 1.63 6.15 -1.47
C ILE A 70 1.51 7.17 -0.33
N ALA A 71 0.44 7.98 -0.31
CA ALA A 71 0.26 9.01 0.70
C ALA A 71 0.03 8.43 2.11
N THR A 72 -0.61 7.26 2.20
CA THR A 72 -0.90 6.58 3.47
C THR A 72 -0.08 5.30 3.67
N GLY A 73 0.60 4.82 2.63
CA GLY A 73 1.31 3.55 2.62
C GLY A 73 0.40 2.32 2.72
N ARG A 74 -0.92 2.48 2.60
CA ARG A 74 -1.89 1.40 2.85
C ARG A 74 -2.22 0.62 1.58
N LEU A 75 -2.39 -0.69 1.75
CA LEU A 75 -2.84 -1.61 0.71
C LEU A 75 -4.26 -1.26 0.27
N ILE A 76 -4.44 -1.12 -1.04
CA ILE A 76 -5.75 -0.96 -1.69
C ILE A 76 -6.30 -2.32 -2.10
N CYS A 77 -5.53 -3.08 -2.89
CA CYS A 77 -5.91 -4.42 -3.34
C CYS A 77 -4.69 -5.27 -3.74
N THR A 78 -4.91 -6.56 -3.98
CA THR A 78 -3.88 -7.52 -4.42
C THR A 78 -4.36 -8.33 -5.61
N ALA A 79 -3.45 -8.69 -6.51
CA ALA A 79 -3.76 -9.52 -7.68
C ALA A 79 -2.61 -10.46 -8.05
N GLY A 80 -2.90 -11.47 -8.87
CA GLY A 80 -1.89 -12.44 -9.31
C GLY A 80 -1.03 -11.94 -10.44
N ARG A 81 -1.59 -11.06 -11.26
CA ARG A 81 -0.89 -10.45 -12.36
C ARG A 81 -0.99 -8.94 -12.25
N LYS A 82 0.11 -8.26 -12.58
CA LYS A 82 0.16 -6.80 -12.62
C LYS A 82 -0.93 -6.20 -13.51
N ILE A 83 -1.20 -6.83 -14.66
CA ILE A 83 -2.20 -6.35 -15.62
C ILE A 83 -3.61 -6.29 -15.01
N GLU A 84 -3.95 -7.19 -14.09
CA GLU A 84 -5.24 -7.20 -13.39
C GLU A 84 -5.40 -5.94 -12.52
N LEU A 85 -4.31 -5.49 -11.87
CA LEU A 85 -4.32 -4.24 -11.11
C LEU A 85 -4.46 -3.03 -12.04
N LEU A 86 -3.74 -3.02 -13.16
CA LEU A 86 -3.78 -1.89 -14.10
C LEU A 86 -5.16 -1.76 -14.74
N GLN A 87 -5.75 -2.89 -15.15
CA GLN A 87 -7.13 -2.93 -15.63
C GLN A 87 -8.10 -2.49 -14.54
N ALA A 88 -7.93 -2.94 -13.29
CA ALA A 88 -8.78 -2.49 -12.20
C ALA A 88 -8.69 -0.97 -11.94
N ILE A 89 -7.52 -0.34 -12.12
CA ILE A 89 -7.38 1.12 -12.01
C ILE A 89 -8.17 1.83 -13.13
N GLU A 90 -8.12 1.32 -14.36
CA GLU A 90 -8.84 1.90 -15.51
C GLU A 90 -10.35 1.62 -15.45
N ASP A 91 -10.73 0.35 -15.27
CA ASP A 91 -12.12 -0.13 -15.34
C ASP A 91 -12.91 0.24 -14.07
N ASN A 92 -12.27 0.15 -12.89
CA ASN A 92 -12.90 0.50 -11.60
C ASN A 92 -12.46 1.89 -11.13
N ALA A 93 -12.19 2.80 -12.06
CA ALA A 93 -11.87 4.20 -11.76
C ALA A 93 -12.87 4.81 -10.78
N SER A 94 -14.16 4.42 -10.82
CA SER A 94 -15.21 4.85 -9.91
C SER A 94 -15.08 4.30 -8.48
N VAL A 95 -14.64 3.05 -8.30
CA VAL A 95 -14.41 2.42 -6.99
C VAL A 95 -13.12 2.92 -6.37
N LEU A 96 -12.06 3.04 -7.18
CA LEU A 96 -10.80 3.65 -6.77
C LEU A 96 -11.04 5.11 -6.40
N LYS A 97 -11.77 5.87 -7.23
CA LYS A 97 -12.22 7.22 -6.92
C LYS A 97 -13.05 7.25 -5.63
N ARG A 98 -13.96 6.30 -5.41
CA ARG A 98 -14.74 6.23 -4.15
C ARG A 98 -13.87 5.90 -2.93
N TYR A 99 -12.87 5.04 -3.06
CA TYR A 99 -11.88 4.79 -2.00
C TYR A 99 -11.07 6.07 -1.70
N LEU A 100 -10.62 6.75 -2.75
CA LEU A 100 -9.86 8.01 -2.67
C LEU A 100 -10.72 9.19 -2.19
N ASP A 101 -12.01 9.22 -2.51
CA ASP A 101 -12.98 10.24 -2.08
C ASP A 101 -13.51 9.96 -0.66
N LEU A 102 -13.69 8.70 -0.26
CA LEU A 102 -13.92 8.31 1.15
C LEU A 102 -12.69 8.62 2.00
N ALA A 103 -11.50 8.50 1.40
CA ALA A 103 -10.29 9.02 1.97
C ALA A 103 -10.44 10.53 2.22
N LYS A 104 -10.79 11.38 1.24
CA LYS A 104 -10.86 12.87 1.40
C LYS A 104 -11.68 13.45 2.59
N GLY A 105 -12.35 12.66 3.42
CA GLY A 105 -12.81 13.09 4.75
C GLY A 105 -11.70 13.25 5.80
N LEU A 106 -12.08 13.66 7.02
CA LEU A 106 -11.19 13.85 8.18
C LEU A 106 -10.31 12.62 8.49
N HIS A 107 -10.77 11.42 8.13
CA HIS A 107 -10.06 10.18 8.44
C HIS A 107 -8.78 9.99 7.63
N TYR A 108 -8.72 10.40 6.36
CA TYR A 108 -7.49 10.26 5.57
C TYR A 108 -6.44 11.28 5.90
N ALA A 109 -6.84 12.52 6.18
CA ALA A 109 -5.89 13.52 6.66
C ALA A 109 -5.16 13.00 7.91
N ALA A 110 -5.91 12.37 8.82
CA ALA A 110 -5.33 11.70 9.98
C ALA A 110 -4.43 10.50 9.62
N MET A 111 -4.81 9.68 8.63
CA MET A 111 -3.96 8.57 8.16
C MET A 111 -2.66 9.04 7.52
N VAL A 112 -2.72 10.10 6.71
CA VAL A 112 -1.55 10.73 6.10
C VAL A 112 -0.65 11.28 7.19
N GLU A 113 -1.20 12.03 8.14
CA GLU A 113 -0.43 12.57 9.27
C GLU A 113 0.21 11.48 10.14
N GLU A 114 -0.53 10.41 10.44
CA GLU A 114 -0.02 9.23 11.14
C GLU A 114 1.16 8.61 10.38
N PHE A 115 1.01 8.42 9.06
CA PHE A 115 2.05 7.82 8.25
C PHE A 115 3.28 8.71 8.10
N GLU A 116 3.10 10.02 7.95
CA GLU A 116 4.20 11.00 7.96
C GLU A 116 4.98 10.98 9.28
N LYS A 117 4.27 10.92 10.43
CA LYS A 117 4.90 10.77 11.75
C LYS A 117 5.70 9.48 11.86
N LEU A 118 5.15 8.36 11.38
CA LEU A 118 5.83 7.07 11.37
C LEU A 118 7.09 7.10 10.49
N LYS A 119 7.03 7.74 9.32
CA LYS A 119 8.21 7.97 8.47
C LYS A 119 9.27 8.76 9.21
N GLY A 120 8.91 9.90 9.79
CA GLY A 120 9.84 10.75 10.55
C GLY A 120 10.51 10.02 11.72
N ALA A 121 9.74 9.22 12.48
CA ALA A 121 10.28 8.40 13.56
C ALA A 121 11.23 7.28 13.08
N THR A 122 11.05 6.80 11.84
CA THR A 122 11.89 5.74 11.25
C THR A 122 13.24 6.28 10.76
N TYR A 123 13.27 7.51 10.24
CA TYR A 123 14.49 8.15 9.72
C TYR A 123 15.27 8.98 10.75
N ALA A 124 14.75 9.13 11.98
CA ALA A 124 15.40 9.86 13.07
C ALA A 124 16.35 9.00 13.94
N LYS A 125 16.60 7.75 13.55
CA LYS A 125 17.58 6.85 14.16
C LYS A 125 18.84 6.78 13.31
#